data_AF-A0A654A1C7-F1
#
_entry.id   AF-A0A654A1C7-F1
#
_cell.length_a   1.000
_cell.length_b   1.000
_cell.length_c   1.000
_cell.angle_alpha   90.00
_cell.angle_beta   90.00
_cell.angle_gamma   90.00
#
_symmetry.space_group_name_H-M   'P 1'
#
loop_
_entity.id
_entity.type
_entity.pdbx_description
1 polymer ?
#
loop_
_entity_poly.entity_id
_entity_poly.type
_entity_poly.pdbx_seq_one_letter_code
_entity_poly.pdbx_strand_id
1 'polypeptide(L)' 'MSIATALDAHLTNCSKCGGTYPIIATGTRTHNGFKAALIGDKTACSATIIGA' A
#
# COMPACT_ATOMS: atom_id res chain seq x y z
N MET A 1 -3.59 -3.68 -18.17
CA MET A 1 -4.40 -3.22 -17.02
C MET A 1 -3.44 -2.86 -15.91
N SER A 2 -2.95 -1.63 -15.92
CA SER A 2 -1.87 -1.16 -15.05
C SER A 2 -2.44 -0.61 -13.75
N ILE A 3 -2.06 -1.19 -12.61
CA ILE A 3 -2.19 -0.53 -11.31
C ILE A 3 -1.20 0.64 -11.33
N ALA A 4 -1.69 1.82 -11.68
CA ALA A 4 -0.84 2.99 -11.88
C ALA A 4 -0.31 3.55 -10.55
N THR A 5 -0.97 3.26 -9.43
CA THR A 5 -0.60 3.80 -8.12
C THR A 5 -1.12 2.89 -7.02
N ALA A 6 -0.28 2.58 -6.04
CA ALA A 6 -0.72 1.93 -4.82
C ALA A 6 -1.49 2.95 -3.97
N LEU A 7 -2.71 2.62 -3.56
CA LEU A 7 -3.58 3.48 -2.76
C LEU A 7 -3.76 2.90 -1.36
N ASP A 8 -4.24 3.73 -0.45
CA ASP A 8 -4.70 3.31 0.86
C ASP A 8 -5.73 2.17 0.75
N ALA A 9 -5.69 1.24 1.69
CA ALA A 9 -6.52 0.04 1.73
C ALA A 9 -6.37 -0.94 0.55
N HIS A 10 -5.51 -0.68 -0.44
CA HIS A 10 -5.17 -1.71 -1.43
C HIS A 10 -4.58 -2.94 -0.74
N LEU A 11 -5.01 -4.12 -1.16
CA LEU A 11 -4.58 -5.39 -0.58
C LEU A 11 -3.26 -5.84 -1.20
N THR A 12 -2.33 -6.21 -0.33
CA THR A 12 -1.02 -6.78 -0.69
C THR A 12 -0.93 -8.20 -0.17
N ASN A 13 -0.44 -9.13 -0.98
CA ASN A 13 -0.17 -10.47 -0.52
C ASN A 13 1.14 -10.51 0.26
N CYS A 14 1.09 -11.00 1.50
CA CYS A 14 2.27 -11.20 2.32
C CYS A 14 2.54 -12.70 2.47
N SER A 15 3.54 -13.19 1.72
CA SER A 15 3.97 -14.61 1.77
C SER A 15 4.48 -15.03 3.13
N LYS A 16 5.04 -14.11 3.92
CA LYS A 16 5.54 -14.37 5.27
C LYS A 16 4.41 -14.56 6.30
N CYS A 17 3.33 -13.80 6.16
CA CYS A 17 2.18 -13.88 7.06
C CYS A 17 1.10 -14.85 6.56
N GLY A 18 1.12 -15.22 5.27
CA GLY A 18 0.17 -16.16 4.68
C GLY A 18 -1.20 -15.55 4.35
N GLY A 19 -1.28 -14.24 4.12
CA GLY A 19 -2.55 -13.55 3.90
C GLY A 19 -2.42 -12.25 3.12
N THR A 20 -3.56 -11.60 2.87
CA THR A 20 -3.62 -10.28 2.24
C THR A 20 -3.83 -9.19 3.27
N TYR A 21 -2.99 -8.15 3.21
CA TYR A 21 -3.01 -7.04 4.16
C TYR A 21 -3.19 -5.72 3.43
N PRO A 22 -4.05 -4.82 3.94
CA PRO A 22 -4.21 -3.50 3.36
C PRO A 22 -2.96 -2.65 3.57
N ILE A 23 -2.71 -1.76 2.62
CA ILE A 23 -1.75 -0.66 2.75
C ILE A 23 -2.32 0.42 3.67
N ILE A 24 -1.48 0.97 4.54
CA ILE A 24 -1.77 2.11 5.40
C ILE A 24 -0.97 3.30 4.86
N ALA A 25 -1.60 4.12 4.03
CA ALA A 25 -0.95 5.28 3.45
C ALA A 25 -0.96 6.45 4.44
N THR A 26 0.23 6.90 4.85
CA THR A 26 0.36 8.00 5.83
C THR A 26 0.56 9.37 5.18
N GLY A 27 0.85 9.39 3.89
CA GLY A 27 1.11 10.61 3.11
C GLY A 27 -0.07 11.57 2.98
N THR A 28 0.25 12.78 2.49
CA THR A 28 -0.72 13.82 2.11
C THR A 28 -1.11 13.75 0.63
N ARG A 29 -0.37 12.98 -0.18
CA ARG A 29 -0.68 12.80 -1.60
C ARG A 29 -1.94 11.97 -1.75
N THR A 30 -2.84 12.44 -2.61
CA THR A 30 -4.08 11.73 -2.93
C THR A 30 -4.16 11.50 -4.43
N HIS A 31 -4.81 10.40 -4.81
CA HIS A 31 -5.11 10.06 -6.18
C HIS A 31 -6.55 9.53 -6.21
N ASN A 32 -7.40 10.21 -7.01
CA ASN A 32 -8.83 9.89 -7.09
C ASN A 32 -9.56 9.89 -5.72
N GLY A 33 -9.18 10.79 -4.81
CA GLY A 33 -9.77 10.91 -3.47
C GLY A 33 -9.24 9.93 -2.42
N PHE A 34 -8.42 8.95 -2.81
CA PHE A 34 -7.74 8.04 -1.89
C PHE A 34 -6.31 8.50 -1.63
N LYS A 35 -5.78 8.24 -0.44
CA LYS A 35 -4.37 8.52 -0.17
C LYS A 35 -3.49 7.62 -1.03
N ALA A 36 -2.50 8.20 -1.68
CA ALA A 36 -1.50 7.45 -2.42
C ALA A 36 -0.46 6.90 -1.43
N ALA A 37 -0.18 5.62 -1.53
CA ALA A 37 0.87 4.98 -0.77
C ALA A 37 2.24 5.47 -1.26
N LEU A 38 3.14 5.72 -0.31
CA LEU A 38 4.49 6.18 -0.54
C LEU A 38 5.51 5.10 -0.17
N ILE A 39 6.70 5.20 -0.74
CA ILE A 39 7.84 4.39 -0.31
C ILE A 39 8.10 4.70 1.17
N GLY A 40 8.20 3.65 1.99
CA GLY A 40 8.33 3.77 3.43
C GLY A 40 7.02 3.63 4.21
N ASP A 41 5.85 3.75 3.56
CA ASP A 41 4.57 3.44 4.20
C ASP A 41 4.52 1.97 4.60
N LYS A 42 3.62 1.64 5.52
CA LYS A 42 3.46 0.29 6.05
C LYS A 42 2.16 -0.33 5.59
N THR A 43 2.16 -1.64 5.52
CA THR A 43 0.96 -2.46 5.44
C THR A 43 0.47 -2.81 6.84
N ALA A 44 -0.75 -3.32 6.96
CA ALA A 44 -1.29 -3.76 8.25
C ALA A 44 -0.48 -4.90 8.90
N CYS A 45 0.26 -5.70 8.13
CA CYS A 45 1.21 -6.67 8.67
C CYS A 45 2.59 -6.07 9.00
N SER A 46 2.71 -4.74 9.02
CA SER A 46 3.95 -3.97 9.28
C SER A 46 5.05 -4.10 8.23
N ALA A 47 4.77 -4.69 7.06
CA ALA A 47 5.71 -4.71 5.95
C ALA A 47 5.84 -3.31 5.33
N THR A 48 7.06 -2.91 4.99
CA THR A 48 7.36 -1.61 4.38
C THR A 48 7.19 -1.65 2.87
N ILE A 49 6.54 -0.63 2.33
CA ILE A 49 6.39 -0.45 0.89
C ILE A 49 7.70 0.06 0.30
N ILE A 50 8.11 -0.58 -0.79
CA ILE A 50 9.24 -0.19 -1.61
C ILE A 50 8.74 0.19 -3.01
N GLY A 51 9.51 1.02 -3.72
CA GLY A 51 9.24 1.33 -5.12
C GLY A 51 9.49 0.12 -6.00
N ALA A 52 8.80 0.08 -7.15
CA ALA A 52 9.10 -0.85 -8.23
C ALA A 52 10.29 -0.33 -9.06
#